data_AF-A0AAD5Q3G0-F1
#
_entry.id   AF-A0AAD5Q3G0-F1
#
_cell.length_a   1.000
_cell.length_b   1.000
_cell.length_c   1.000
_cell.angle_alpha   90.00
_cell.angle_beta   90.00
_cell.angle_gamma   90.00
#
_symmetry.space_group_name_H-M   'P 1'
#
loop_
_entity.id
_entity.type
_entity.pdbx_description
1 polymer ?
#
loop_
_entity_poly.entity_id
_entity_poly.type
_entity_poly.pdbx_seq_one_letter_code
_entity_poly.pdbx_strand_id
1 'polypeptide(L)' 'MAKRHEVTPLEKEIILKVYHYFTREKKEGRSNGVETRMRVMEATGFSKNTVASVWKAYNENNEVVFVAVGICAAAPG' A
#
# COMPACT_ATOMS: atom_id res chain seq x y z
N MET A 1 18.96 -1.11 -17.78
CA MET A 1 18.31 -0.33 -16.70
C MET A 1 17.28 -1.21 -16.02
N ALA A 2 17.15 -1.17 -14.69
CA ALA A 2 16.12 -1.96 -14.00
C ALA A 2 14.74 -1.35 -14.28
N LYS A 3 13.78 -2.18 -14.72
CA LYS A 3 12.38 -1.78 -14.86
C LYS A 3 11.84 -1.49 -13.45
N ARG A 4 11.34 -0.28 -13.19
CA ARG A 4 10.70 0.03 -11.90
C ARG A 4 9.43 -0.83 -11.81
N HIS A 5 9.29 -1.60 -10.73
CA HIS A 5 8.06 -2.33 -10.46
C HIS A 5 6.97 -1.33 -10.07
N GLU A 6 5.91 -1.28 -10.86
CA GLU A 6 4.75 -0.44 -10.56
C GLU A 6 3.78 -1.24 -9.68
N VAL A 7 3.55 -0.75 -8.47
CA VAL A 7 2.70 -1.43 -7.49
C VAL A 7 1.25 -1.42 -7.98
N THR A 8 0.74 -2.61 -8.28
CA THR A 8 -0.62 -2.83 -8.78
C THR A 8 -1.66 -2.48 -7.70
N PRO A 9 -2.93 -2.23 -8.08
CA PRO A 9 -4.01 -1.98 -7.12
C PRO A 9 -4.18 -3.10 -6.08
N LEU A 10 -4.00 -4.35 -6.47
CA LEU A 10 -4.08 -5.51 -5.58
C LEU A 10 -2.93 -5.51 -4.55
N GLU A 11 -1.71 -5.20 -4.97
CA GLU A 11 -0.57 -5.06 -4.05
C GLU A 11 -0.78 -3.87 -3.09
N LYS A 12 -1.31 -2.74 -3.58
CA LYS A 12 -1.69 -1.60 -2.74
C LYS A 12 -2.76 -1.98 -1.70
N GLU A 13 -3.79 -2.71 -2.11
CA GLU A 13 -4.84 -3.22 -1.23
C GLU A 13 -4.28 -4.15 -0.15
N ILE A 14 -3.37 -5.06 -0.50
CA ILE A 14 -2.69 -5.95 0.45
C ILE A 14 -1.86 -5.14 1.45
N ILE A 15 -1.06 -4.17 0.98
CA ILE A 15 -0.29 -3.25 1.84
C ILE A 15 -1.23 -2.53 2.83
N LEU A 16 -2.36 -1.99 2.37
CA LEU A 16 -3.32 -1.31 3.23
C LEU A 16 -3.99 -2.25 4.24
N LYS A 17 -4.44 -3.44 3.83
CA LYS A 17 -5.05 -4.43 4.75
C LYS A 17 -4.09 -4.81 5.86
N VAL A 18 -2.82 -5.07 5.54
CA VAL A 18 -1.77 -5.42 6.52
C VAL A 18 -1.41 -4.20 7.39
N TYR A 19 -1.41 -2.98 6.84
CA TYR A 19 -1.22 -1.74 7.60
C TYR A 19 -2.35 -1.53 8.63
N HIS A 20 -3.61 -1.65 8.20
CA HIS A 20 -4.76 -1.54 9.09
C HIS A 20 -4.77 -2.63 10.17
N TYR A 21 -4.37 -3.86 9.85
CA TYR A 21 -4.18 -4.93 10.83
C TYR A 21 -3.19 -4.51 11.92
N PHE A 22 -1.94 -4.16 11.57
CA PHE A 22 -0.95 -3.77 12.58
C PHE A 22 -1.26 -2.45 13.28
N THR A 23 -2.00 -1.52 12.66
CA THR A 23 -2.54 -0.32 13.33
C THR A 23 -3.59 -0.69 14.38
N ARG A 24 -4.44 -1.69 14.12
CA ARG A 24 -5.41 -2.22 15.10
C ARG A 24 -4.70 -2.95 16.24
N GLU A 25 -3.78 -3.86 15.96
CA GLU A 25 -2.98 -4.56 16.99
C GLU A 25 -2.25 -3.59 17.93
N LYS A 26 -1.80 -2.43 17.42
CA LYS A 26 -1.21 -1.36 18.24
C LYS A 26 -2.22 -0.64 19.12
N LYS A 27 -3.45 -0.39 18.64
CA LYS A 27 -4.54 0.22 19.43
C LYS A 27 -5.01 -0.73 20.55
N GLU A 28 -5.11 -2.02 20.24
CA GLU A 28 -5.45 -3.09 21.19
C GLU A 28 -4.27 -3.53 22.08
N GLY A 29 -3.19 -2.75 22.14
CA GLY A 29 -2.05 -2.97 23.05
C GLY A 29 -1.17 -4.20 22.75
N ARG A 30 -1.50 -5.00 21.73
CA ARG A 30 -0.79 -6.24 21.36
C ARG A 30 0.54 -6.02 20.62
N SER A 31 0.94 -4.77 20.38
CA SER A 31 2.26 -4.44 19.84
C SER A 31 2.91 -3.21 20.46
N ASN A 32 3.95 -3.44 21.28
CA ASN A 32 4.84 -2.39 21.79
C ASN A 32 6.15 -2.32 20.98
N GLY A 33 6.81 -1.16 21.01
CA GLY A 33 8.16 -0.92 20.45
C GLY A 33 8.25 -0.76 18.92
N VAL A 34 7.73 -1.71 18.14
CA VAL A 34 8.01 -1.79 16.69
C VAL A 34 7.14 -0.82 15.86
N GLU A 35 7.73 -0.13 14.88
CA GLU A 35 6.99 0.74 13.95
C GLU A 35 6.08 -0.08 13.01
N THR A 36 4.81 0.31 12.90
CA THR A 36 3.81 -0.33 12.02
C THR A 36 4.32 -0.52 10.59
N ARG A 37 5.00 0.47 10.01
CA ARG A 37 5.58 0.39 8.65
C ARG A 37 6.63 -0.70 8.49
N MET A 38 7.39 -1.01 9.54
CA MET A 38 8.42 -2.05 9.52
C MET A 38 7.78 -3.44 9.50
N ARG A 39 6.75 -3.67 10.32
CA ARG A 39 5.96 -4.92 10.29
C ARG A 39 5.24 -5.13 8.96
N VAL A 40 4.73 -4.06 8.33
CA VAL A 40 4.12 -4.16 6.99
C VAL A 40 5.16 -4.51 5.93
N MET A 41 6.36 -3.91 5.97
CA MET A 41 7.48 -4.27 5.09
C MET A 41 7.88 -5.74 5.26
N GLU A 42 8.04 -6.21 6.50
CA GLU A 42 8.37 -7.61 6.82
C GLU A 42 7.29 -8.60 6.34
N ALA A 43 6.01 -8.26 6.53
CA ALA A 43 4.88 -9.13 6.19
C ALA A 43 4.46 -9.10 4.71
N THR A 44 4.94 -8.12 3.91
CA THR A 44 4.53 -7.96 2.50
C THR A 44 5.70 -7.94 1.50
N GLY A 45 6.94 -7.86 1.96
CA GLY A 45 8.13 -7.75 1.12
C GLY A 45 8.35 -6.38 0.47
N PHE A 46 7.37 -5.47 0.50
CA PHE A 46 7.50 -4.12 -0.09
C PHE A 46 8.35 -3.21 0.79
N SER A 47 9.20 -2.40 0.14
CA SER A 47 10.08 -1.46 0.86
C SER A 47 9.30 -0.50 1.77
N LYS A 48 9.91 -0.08 2.88
CA LYS A 48 9.33 0.91 3.80
C LYS A 48 8.87 2.20 3.09
N ASN A 49 9.57 2.60 2.03
CA ASN A 49 9.22 3.76 1.20
C ASN A 49 7.97 3.49 0.35
N THR A 50 7.85 2.29 -0.21
CA THR A 50 6.65 1.83 -0.93
C THR A 50 5.43 1.86 -0.01
N VAL A 51 5.53 1.26 1.18
CA VAL A 51 4.48 1.26 2.20
C VAL A 51 4.09 2.69 2.61
N ALA A 52 5.06 3.57 2.83
CA ALA A 52 4.82 4.97 3.15
C ALA A 52 4.13 5.74 2.00
N SER A 53 4.48 5.46 0.75
CA SER A 53 3.89 6.11 -0.43
C SER A 53 2.45 5.65 -0.67
N VAL A 54 2.16 4.35 -0.55
CA VAL A 54 0.79 3.80 -0.66
C VAL A 54 -0.08 4.32 0.48
N TRP A 55 0.42 4.32 1.71
CA TRP A 55 -0.30 4.90 2.86
C TRP A 55 -0.54 6.40 2.68
N LYS A 56 0.43 7.16 2.16
CA LYS A 56 0.24 8.59 1.85
C LYS A 56 -0.88 8.79 0.82
N ALA A 57 -0.81 8.11 -0.31
CA ALA A 57 -1.80 8.20 -1.38
C ALA A 57 -3.22 7.87 -0.90
N TYR A 58 -3.37 6.86 -0.03
CA TYR A 58 -4.65 6.50 0.58
C TYR A 58 -5.26 7.63 1.44
N ASN A 59 -4.45 8.31 2.26
CA ASN A 59 -4.93 9.42 3.08
C ASN A 59 -5.21 10.68 2.24
N GLU A 60 -4.55 10.85 1.10
CA GLU A 60 -4.81 11.97 0.17
C GLU A 60 -6.06 11.72 -0.69
N ASN A 61 -6.26 10.50 -1.20
CA ASN A 61 -7.45 10.08 -1.96
C ASN A 61 -7.72 8.57 -1.77
N ASN A 62 -8.76 8.22 -1.00
CA ASN A 62 -9.10 6.82 -0.70
C ASN A 62 -9.40 5.99 -1.96
N GLU A 63 -10.15 6.53 -2.92
CA GLU A 63 -10.60 5.82 -4.13
C GLU A 63 -9.45 5.51 -5.10
N VAL A 64 -8.51 6.44 -5.26
CA VAL A 64 -7.39 6.39 -6.24
C VAL A 64 -6.44 5.21 -6.00
N VAL A 65 -6.45 4.62 -4.80
CA VAL A 65 -5.61 3.44 -4.49
C VAL A 65 -6.09 2.17 -5.20
N PHE A 66 -7.40 2.03 -5.38
CA PHE A 66 -8.03 0.82 -5.92
C PHE A 66 -8.29 0.87 -7.43
N VAL A 67 -8.27 2.06 -8.03
CA VAL A 67 -8.41 2.22 -9.48
C VAL A 67 -7.20 1.62 -10.19
N ALA A 68 -7.42 0.51 -10.89
CA ALA A 68 -6.57 0.11 -11.99
C ALA A 68 -6.70 1.18 -13.09
N VAL A 69 -5.64 1.93 -13.36
CA VAL A 69 -5.57 2.82 -14.54
C VAL A 69 -5.30 1.97 -15.78
N GLY A 70 -6.25 1.08 -16.07
CA GLY A 70 -6.29 0.14 -17.18
C GLY A 70 -7.26 0.58 -18.26
N ILE A 71 -7.35 1.88 -18.54
CA ILE A 71 -8.16 2.44 -19.61
C ILE A 71 -7.27 2.73 -20.81
N CYS A 72 -6.78 1.66 -21.45
CA CYS A 72 -6.50 1.69 -22.88
C CYS A 72 -7.82 1.57 -23.65
N ALA A 73 -8.70 2.56 -23.50
CA ALA A 73 -9.79 2.79 -24.44
C ALA A 73 -9.24 3.64 -25.59
N ALA A 74 -9.46 3.20 -26.82
CA ALA A 74 -8.79 3.78 -27.98
C ALA A 74 -9.31 5.19 -28.33
N ALA A 75 -8.39 6.04 -28.77
CA ALA A 75 -8.66 6.95 -29.88
C ALA A 75 -8.19 6.25 -31.18
N PRO A 76 -8.75 6.56 -32.37
CA PRO A 76 -9.79 7.55 -32.66
C PRO A 76 -11.11 6.90 -33.14
N GLY A 77 -12.07 7.75 -33.52
CA GLY A 77 -13.34 7.40 -34.16
C GLY A 77 -14.06 8.65 -34.64
#